data_AF-A0A6I6JZH2-F1
#
_entry.id   AF-A0A6I6JZH2-F1
#
_cell.length_a   1.000
_cell.length_b   1.000
_cell.length_c   1.000
_cell.angle_alpha   90.00
_cell.angle_beta   90.00
_cell.angle_gamma   90.00
#
_symmetry.space_group_name_H-M   'P 1'
#
loop_
_entity.id
_entity.type
_entity.pdbx_description
1 polymer ?
#
loop_
_entity_poly.entity_id
_entity_poly.type
_entity_poly.pdbx_seq_one_letter_code
_entity_poly.pdbx_strand_id
1 'polypeptide(L)'
;MKYAGNFFTQFYYTPLLGSIVLSATISLTTVLCSKISKRITTKVFIAIITIPAALLLLMQSHYYHFIEYNLGFLLVLFFFDWVILPKREVLKYVTLLLIPVFYYLAGSYLFYFLGMYIIHNLVFESKKFKFTLSFFAILISFFAVIFFYKIIFLQPLQQFFLYPLPLINVKNHKILLLVLTIYLVFFPVIFKLNSWVKPQKSSALLSFLSVTGVFVVTILMLIHLHNSQTSRILNLEHLVSEKKYDEAIRFHEMYPSKNLIGQYLHNISLSETDQLCERLFYAEQDFNVNSLILPWSNEHLAWGAHFFYSVGLINEAHRWAYEEMIVYGIRPQNIELLLKTNIIRGNYERAKKYNQILYATLNYRNLAEEYKPVLEDSLQIIKYPELISKRRMAPQNNFFIQINDPQNNIPLLLQSNSKNKKAFEYEMAWLLLSKDVETLVNNLKQMKELEYLTIPRHLEEAVLIYYNGTRKMPDLGGLSIRTETINNFDRYVTAFKNARNGSVRTKQNLEKDFGNTFMYYFHFR
;
A
#
# COMPACT_ATOMS: atom_id res chain seq x y z
N MET A 1 18.78 0.71 12.56
CA MET A 1 17.90 -0.23 11.80
C MET A 1 17.00 0.47 10.77
N LYS A 2 16.13 1.42 11.18
CA LYS A 2 15.16 2.11 10.30
C LYS A 2 15.77 2.71 9.03
N TYR A 3 16.90 3.42 9.13
CA TYR A 3 17.58 3.99 7.96
C TYR A 3 18.03 2.95 6.93
N ALA A 4 18.57 1.81 7.40
CA ALA A 4 18.94 0.70 6.53
C ALA A 4 17.70 0.06 5.88
N GLY A 5 16.62 -0.10 6.65
CA GLY A 5 15.34 -0.55 6.13
C GLY A 5 14.82 0.35 5.01
N ASN A 6 14.74 1.66 5.26
CA ASN A 6 14.33 2.65 4.27
C ASN A 6 15.21 2.66 3.02
N PHE A 7 16.52 2.47 3.17
CA PHE A 7 17.44 2.34 2.03
C PHE A 7 17.12 1.11 1.19
N PHE A 8 16.94 -0.07 1.81
CA PHE A 8 16.63 -1.29 1.08
C PHE A 8 15.24 -1.28 0.43
N THR A 9 14.26 -0.61 1.04
CA THR A 9 12.92 -0.44 0.46
C THR A 9 12.97 0.26 -0.90
N GLN A 10 13.98 1.09 -1.20
CA GLN A 10 14.10 1.73 -2.52
C GLN A 10 14.23 0.71 -3.66
N PHE A 11 14.79 -0.47 -3.40
CA PHE A 11 14.91 -1.53 -4.42
C PHE A 11 13.58 -2.22 -4.74
N TYR A 12 12.52 -1.97 -3.96
CA TYR A 12 11.19 -2.53 -4.22
C TYR A 12 10.48 -1.84 -5.38
N TYR A 13 11.10 -0.82 -5.97
CA TYR A 13 10.64 -0.16 -7.18
C TYR A 13 10.44 -1.15 -8.35
N THR A 14 11.25 -2.22 -8.44
CA THR A 14 11.03 -3.31 -9.38
C THR A 14 10.80 -4.64 -8.65
N PRO A 15 9.87 -5.50 -9.11
CA PRO A 15 9.62 -6.80 -8.48
C PRO A 15 10.86 -7.69 -8.39
N LEU A 16 11.72 -7.65 -9.41
CA LEU A 16 12.95 -8.44 -9.46
C LEU A 16 13.97 -8.00 -8.41
N LEU A 17 14.33 -6.70 -8.37
CA LEU A 17 15.30 -6.19 -7.40
C LEU A 17 14.80 -6.36 -5.96
N GLY A 18 13.52 -6.09 -5.71
CA GLY A 18 12.90 -6.31 -4.40
C GLY A 18 12.98 -7.76 -3.96
N SER A 19 12.68 -8.71 -4.87
CA SER A 19 12.76 -10.15 -4.59
C SER A 19 14.19 -10.61 -4.29
N ILE A 20 15.20 -10.08 -5.00
CA ILE A 20 16.61 -10.38 -4.75
C ILE A 20 17.04 -9.88 -3.37
N VAL A 21 16.71 -8.62 -3.01
CA VAL A 21 17.06 -8.05 -1.71
C VAL A 21 16.39 -8.81 -0.57
N LEU A 22 15.11 -9.14 -0.71
CA LEU A 22 14.38 -9.95 0.27
C LEU A 22 14.95 -11.35 0.41
N SER A 23 15.21 -12.03 -0.70
CA SER A 23 15.81 -13.36 -0.71
C SER A 23 17.18 -13.36 -0.03
N ALA A 24 18.06 -12.42 -0.38
CA ALA A 24 19.37 -12.28 0.24
C ALA A 24 19.27 -12.05 1.76
N THR A 25 18.35 -11.17 2.19
CA THR A 25 18.12 -10.87 3.61
C THR A 25 17.64 -12.12 4.36
N ILE A 26 16.66 -12.84 3.82
CA ILE A 26 16.08 -14.04 4.45
C ILE A 26 17.09 -15.20 4.45
N SER A 27 17.83 -15.41 3.37
CA SER A 27 18.86 -16.44 3.28
C SER A 27 20.03 -16.19 4.25
N LEU A 28 20.39 -14.92 4.48
CA LEU A 28 21.42 -14.57 5.46
C LEU A 28 21.04 -15.03 6.88
N THR A 29 19.75 -15.07 7.22
CA THR A 29 19.25 -15.63 8.49
C THR A 29 19.65 -17.09 8.63
N THR A 30 19.44 -17.90 7.59
CA THR A 30 19.85 -19.31 7.59
C THR A 30 21.38 -19.45 7.70
N VAL A 31 22.15 -18.60 7.03
CA VAL A 31 23.62 -18.61 7.13
C VAL A 31 24.08 -18.32 8.56
N LEU A 32 23.50 -17.30 9.22
CA LEU A 32 23.83 -16.97 10.61
C LEU A 32 23.41 -18.08 11.57
N CYS A 33 22.19 -18.62 11.44
CA CYS A 33 21.76 -19.77 12.22
C CYS A 33 22.70 -20.97 12.03
N SER A 34 23.21 -21.19 10.82
CA SER A 34 24.19 -22.25 10.54
C SER A 34 25.51 -22.00 11.27
N LYS A 35 26.05 -20.77 11.21
CA LYS A 35 27.28 -20.40 11.91
C LYS A 35 27.14 -20.59 13.43
N ILE A 36 26.07 -20.08 14.03
CA ILE A 36 25.78 -20.22 15.46
C ILE A 36 25.68 -21.71 15.83
N SER A 37 24.95 -22.48 15.03
CA SER A 37 24.74 -23.90 15.31
C SER A 37 26.04 -24.71 15.35
N LYS A 38 26.95 -24.45 14.40
CA LYS A 38 28.27 -25.11 14.32
C LYS A 38 29.16 -24.78 15.53
N ARG A 39 28.94 -23.64 16.19
CA ARG A 39 29.66 -23.28 17.43
C ARG A 39 29.12 -24.02 18.64
N ILE A 40 27.83 -24.32 18.65
CA ILE A 40 27.14 -24.99 19.75
C ILE A 40 27.33 -26.51 19.68
N THR A 41 27.17 -27.09 18.49
CA THR A 41 27.24 -28.53 18.28
C THR A 41 27.82 -28.86 16.90
N THR A 42 28.45 -30.03 16.80
CA THR A 42 29.04 -30.53 15.55
C THR A 42 28.01 -31.19 14.63
N LYS A 43 26.81 -31.52 15.15
CA LYS A 43 25.77 -32.27 14.42
C LYS A 43 24.44 -31.53 14.45
N VAL A 44 24.00 -31.11 13.27
CA VAL A 44 22.83 -30.26 13.11
C VAL A 44 21.98 -30.76 11.96
N PHE A 45 20.68 -30.91 12.21
CA PHE A 45 19.72 -31.15 11.15
C PHE A 45 19.44 -29.85 10.39
N ILE A 46 19.73 -29.82 9.10
CA ILE A 46 19.67 -28.58 8.28
C ILE A 46 18.27 -27.96 8.30
N ALA A 47 17.20 -28.77 8.33
CA ALA A 47 15.84 -28.26 8.37
C ALA A 47 15.55 -27.39 9.60
N ILE A 48 16.18 -27.66 10.74
CA ILE A 48 16.05 -26.82 11.95
C ILE A 48 16.58 -25.41 11.64
N ILE A 49 17.75 -25.31 10.98
CA ILE A 49 18.38 -24.04 10.62
C ILE A 49 17.51 -23.19 9.67
N THR A 50 16.70 -23.82 8.83
CA THR A 50 15.86 -23.12 7.84
C THR A 50 14.55 -22.56 8.40
N ILE A 51 14.10 -23.01 9.58
CA ILE A 51 12.79 -22.60 10.15
C ILE A 51 12.69 -21.08 10.37
N PRO A 52 13.68 -20.37 10.95
CA PRO A 52 13.59 -18.92 11.09
C PRO A 52 13.41 -18.18 9.76
N ALA A 53 14.11 -18.62 8.72
CA ALA A 53 13.99 -18.01 7.39
C ALA A 53 12.60 -18.25 6.78
N ALA A 54 12.04 -19.45 6.94
CA ALA A 54 10.67 -19.76 6.52
C ALA A 54 9.64 -18.89 7.26
N LEU A 55 9.76 -18.74 8.58
CA LEU A 55 8.87 -17.89 9.38
C LEU A 55 8.97 -16.41 8.98
N LEU A 56 10.19 -15.90 8.76
CA LEU A 56 10.38 -14.52 8.27
C LEU A 56 9.78 -14.31 6.88
N LEU A 57 9.89 -15.29 5.98
CA LEU A 57 9.25 -15.24 4.66
C LEU A 57 7.73 -15.19 4.77
N LEU A 58 7.13 -16.00 5.66
CA LEU A 58 5.69 -15.98 5.91
C LEU A 58 5.23 -14.67 6.54
N MET A 59 6.03 -14.05 7.40
CA MET A 59 5.73 -12.71 7.93
C MET A 59 5.85 -11.64 6.84
N GLN A 60 6.83 -11.77 5.95
CA GLN A 60 7.06 -10.83 4.84
C GLN A 60 5.91 -10.80 3.82
N SER A 61 5.07 -11.84 3.75
CA SER A 61 3.87 -11.82 2.90
C SER A 61 2.80 -10.83 3.40
N HIS A 62 2.93 -10.33 4.63
CA HIS A 62 2.02 -9.34 5.19
C HIS A 62 2.44 -7.92 4.80
N TYR A 63 1.52 -7.13 4.25
CA TYR A 63 1.81 -5.80 3.71
C TYR A 63 2.53 -4.86 4.70
N TYR A 64 2.08 -4.84 5.96
CA TYR A 64 2.67 -3.99 7.00
C TYR A 64 3.98 -4.53 7.59
N HIS A 65 4.49 -5.69 7.14
CA HIS A 65 5.77 -6.23 7.59
C HIS A 65 6.91 -5.67 6.74
N PHE A 66 7.46 -4.56 7.20
CA PHE A 66 8.59 -3.90 6.56
C PHE A 66 9.90 -4.69 6.71
N ILE A 67 10.80 -4.54 5.73
CA ILE A 67 12.11 -5.23 5.72
C ILE A 67 12.97 -4.91 6.94
N GLU A 68 12.79 -3.73 7.54
CA GLU A 68 13.47 -3.32 8.76
C GLU A 68 13.29 -4.33 9.90
N TYR A 69 12.15 -5.02 9.95
CA TYR A 69 11.90 -6.04 10.96
C TYR A 69 12.76 -7.29 10.74
N ASN A 70 12.97 -7.69 9.48
CA ASN A 70 13.88 -8.80 9.14
C ASN A 70 15.32 -8.42 9.48
N LEU A 71 15.73 -7.18 9.21
CA LEU A 71 17.04 -6.66 9.60
C LEU A 71 17.22 -6.66 11.12
N GLY A 72 16.18 -6.37 11.89
CA GLY A 72 16.21 -6.47 13.36
C GLY A 72 16.53 -7.89 13.84
N PHE A 73 15.85 -8.91 13.30
CA PHE A 73 16.15 -10.30 13.64
C PHE A 73 17.55 -10.74 13.17
N LEU A 74 18.00 -10.28 12.01
CA LEU A 74 19.37 -10.52 11.55
C LEU A 74 20.42 -9.90 12.49
N LEU A 75 20.17 -8.68 12.97
CA LEU A 75 21.05 -8.02 13.93
C LEU A 75 21.11 -8.80 15.26
N VAL A 76 19.99 -9.33 15.74
CA VAL A 76 19.97 -10.21 16.93
C VAL A 76 20.86 -11.43 16.72
N LEU A 77 20.70 -12.13 15.60
CA LEU A 77 21.50 -13.32 15.28
C LEU A 77 22.98 -12.99 15.11
N PHE A 78 23.31 -11.90 14.42
CA PHE A 78 24.68 -11.45 14.22
C PHE A 78 25.36 -11.10 15.55
N PHE A 79 24.68 -10.30 16.38
CA PHE A 79 25.21 -9.90 17.67
C PHE A 79 25.34 -11.12 18.60
N PHE A 80 24.39 -12.04 18.57
CA PHE A 80 24.48 -13.31 19.31
C PHE A 80 25.69 -14.15 18.85
N ASP A 81 25.91 -14.35 17.54
CA ASP A 81 27.09 -15.08 17.03
C ASP A 81 28.40 -14.44 17.49
N TRP A 82 28.44 -13.11 17.55
CA TRP A 82 29.62 -12.37 17.96
C TRP A 82 29.90 -12.49 19.45
N VAL A 83 28.87 -12.44 20.30
CA VAL A 83 29.02 -12.54 21.77
C VAL A 83 29.43 -13.96 22.19
N ILE A 84 29.03 -15.01 21.47
CA ILE A 84 29.45 -16.40 21.77
C ILE A 84 30.81 -16.77 21.17
N LEU A 85 31.44 -15.88 20.38
CA LEU A 85 32.72 -16.12 19.72
C LEU A 85 33.92 -16.23 20.69
N PRO A 86 34.05 -15.37 21.72
CA PRO A 86 35.24 -15.35 22.56
C PRO A 86 35.31 -16.54 23.53
N LYS A 87 36.41 -17.29 23.48
CA LYS A 87 36.69 -18.37 24.45
C LYS A 87 37.37 -17.86 25.73
N ARG A 88 38.03 -16.70 25.69
CA ARG A 88 38.73 -16.11 26.83
C ARG A 88 37.75 -15.41 27.76
N GLU A 89 37.87 -15.64 29.07
CA GLU A 89 36.93 -15.13 30.08
C GLU A 89 36.79 -13.61 30.06
N VAL A 90 37.91 -12.87 29.97
CA VAL A 90 37.91 -11.39 29.93
C VAL A 90 37.08 -10.86 28.76
N LEU A 91 37.19 -11.49 27.58
CA LEU A 91 36.48 -11.05 26.38
C LEU A 91 34.96 -11.24 26.49
N LYS A 92 34.48 -12.20 27.31
CA LYS A 92 33.05 -12.38 27.55
C LYS A 92 32.43 -11.18 28.28
N TYR A 93 33.17 -10.57 29.20
CA TYR A 93 32.73 -9.34 29.88
C TYR A 93 32.81 -8.13 28.96
N VAL A 94 33.87 -8.03 28.14
CA VAL A 94 34.00 -6.94 27.16
C VAL A 94 32.84 -6.94 26.17
N THR A 95 32.38 -8.11 25.72
CA THR A 95 31.22 -8.20 24.81
C THR A 95 29.91 -7.70 25.46
N LEU A 96 29.76 -7.77 26.78
CA LEU A 96 28.58 -7.25 27.47
C LEU A 96 28.53 -5.71 27.48
N LEU A 97 29.68 -5.04 27.44
CA LEU A 97 29.75 -3.58 27.35
C LEU A 97 29.19 -3.03 26.03
N LEU A 98 28.97 -3.89 25.03
CA LEU A 98 28.38 -3.52 23.74
C LEU A 98 26.86 -3.56 23.73
N ILE A 99 26.21 -4.06 24.80
CA ILE A 99 24.75 -4.10 24.93
C ILE A 99 24.10 -2.71 24.74
N PRO A 100 24.62 -1.60 25.33
CA PRO A 100 24.05 -0.28 25.09
C PRO A 100 24.13 0.16 23.62
N VAL A 101 25.22 -0.17 22.93
CA VAL A 101 25.37 0.10 21.48
C VAL A 101 24.36 -0.71 20.68
N PHE A 102 24.17 -1.99 21.03
CA PHE A 102 23.16 -2.83 20.39
C PHE A 102 21.75 -2.27 20.60
N TYR A 103 21.40 -1.84 21.82
CA TYR A 103 20.11 -1.22 22.10
C TYR A 103 19.90 0.06 21.31
N TYR A 104 20.93 0.90 21.15
CA TYR A 104 20.84 2.09 20.31
C TYR A 104 20.53 1.74 18.84
N LEU A 105 21.13 0.67 18.31
CA LEU A 105 20.97 0.28 16.90
C LEU A 105 19.68 -0.49 16.60
N ALA A 106 19.23 -1.32 17.55
CA ALA A 106 18.19 -2.34 17.37
C ALA A 106 16.99 -2.17 18.34
N GLY A 107 17.05 -1.29 19.33
CA GLY A 107 15.96 -1.04 20.28
C GLY A 107 15.51 -2.30 21.02
N SER A 108 14.19 -2.53 21.07
CA SER A 108 13.58 -3.65 21.81
C SER A 108 13.95 -5.06 21.30
N TYR A 109 14.60 -5.18 20.14
CA TYR A 109 15.22 -6.44 19.71
C TYR A 109 16.27 -6.96 20.72
N LEU A 110 16.76 -6.09 21.61
CA LEU A 110 17.55 -6.46 22.79
C LEU A 110 16.92 -7.60 23.60
N PHE A 111 15.60 -7.62 23.79
CA PHE A 111 14.96 -8.64 24.63
C PHE A 111 15.04 -10.04 24.02
N TYR A 112 15.00 -10.15 22.68
CA TYR A 112 15.23 -11.41 21.97
C TYR A 112 16.66 -11.89 22.19
N PHE A 113 17.64 -11.00 22.01
CA PHE A 113 19.04 -11.28 22.29
C PHE A 113 19.25 -11.73 23.74
N LEU A 114 18.67 -11.03 24.72
CA LEU A 114 18.80 -11.36 26.13
C LEU A 114 18.23 -12.75 26.44
N GLY A 115 17.04 -13.07 25.92
CA GLY A 115 16.44 -14.40 26.08
C GLY A 115 17.37 -15.50 25.53
N MET A 116 17.87 -15.31 24.31
CA MET A 116 18.84 -16.21 23.70
C MET A 116 20.12 -16.36 24.52
N TYR A 117 20.69 -15.25 24.99
CA TYR A 117 21.95 -15.22 25.72
C TYR A 117 21.85 -15.85 27.11
N ILE A 118 20.78 -15.55 27.86
CA ILE A 118 20.52 -16.16 29.16
C ILE A 118 20.37 -17.67 29.01
N ILE A 119 19.54 -18.14 28.06
CA ILE A 119 19.35 -19.56 27.83
C ILE A 119 20.66 -20.24 27.40
N HIS A 120 21.45 -19.60 26.54
CA HIS A 120 22.77 -20.12 26.16
C HIS A 120 23.67 -20.31 27.38
N ASN A 121 23.82 -19.28 28.22
CA ASN A 121 24.64 -19.34 29.43
C ASN A 121 24.13 -20.40 30.41
N LEU A 122 22.81 -20.54 30.58
CA LEU A 122 22.23 -21.56 31.45
C LEU A 122 22.54 -22.98 31.00
N VAL A 123 22.77 -23.18 29.71
CA VAL A 123 22.83 -24.50 29.08
C VAL A 123 24.25 -24.96 28.77
N PHE A 124 25.16 -24.03 28.42
CA PHE A 124 26.50 -24.34 27.92
C PHE A 124 27.64 -23.81 28.79
N GLU A 125 27.42 -22.79 29.62
CA GLU A 125 28.48 -22.24 30.47
C GLU A 125 28.65 -23.00 31.80
N SER A 126 29.86 -22.90 32.38
CA SER A 126 30.16 -23.53 33.67
C SER A 126 29.39 -22.87 34.82
N LYS A 127 29.23 -23.58 35.95
CA LYS A 127 28.41 -23.11 37.10
C LYS A 127 28.79 -21.69 37.58
N LYS A 128 30.07 -21.31 37.50
CA LYS A 128 30.57 -19.98 37.89
C LYS A 128 30.07 -18.86 36.97
N PHE A 129 30.08 -19.09 35.65
CA PHE A 129 29.74 -18.08 34.64
C PHE A 129 28.26 -18.05 34.26
N LYS A 130 27.56 -19.17 34.46
CA LYS A 130 26.15 -19.37 34.15
C LYS A 130 25.24 -18.24 34.69
N PHE A 131 25.33 -17.95 35.98
CA PHE A 131 24.48 -16.95 36.63
C PHE A 131 25.10 -15.55 36.59
N THR A 132 26.42 -15.43 36.68
CA THR A 132 27.11 -14.13 36.70
C THR A 132 26.97 -13.39 35.36
N LEU A 133 27.25 -14.04 34.23
CA LEU A 133 27.11 -13.38 32.91
C LEU A 133 25.67 -12.99 32.60
N SER A 134 24.71 -13.85 32.97
CA SER A 134 23.28 -13.57 32.81
C SER A 134 22.83 -12.39 33.67
N PHE A 135 23.28 -12.33 34.92
CA PHE A 135 23.00 -11.20 35.82
C PHE A 135 23.58 -9.88 35.30
N PHE A 136 24.84 -9.87 34.88
CA PHE A 136 25.46 -8.66 34.30
C PHE A 136 24.78 -8.23 33.00
N ALA A 137 24.38 -9.15 32.13
CA ALA A 137 23.65 -8.80 30.91
C ALA A 137 22.31 -8.12 31.21
N ILE A 138 21.54 -8.62 32.19
CA ILE A 138 20.29 -8.01 32.63
C ILE A 138 20.56 -6.62 33.24
N LEU A 139 21.56 -6.52 34.12
CA LEU A 139 21.91 -5.27 34.80
C LEU A 139 22.32 -4.17 33.80
N ILE A 140 23.22 -4.49 32.87
CA ILE A 140 23.67 -3.57 31.82
C ILE A 140 22.50 -3.16 30.93
N SER A 141 21.62 -4.10 30.57
CA SER A 141 20.43 -3.82 29.78
C SER A 141 19.45 -2.88 30.49
N PHE A 142 19.23 -3.09 31.78
CA PHE A 142 18.38 -2.23 32.62
C PHE A 142 18.93 -0.80 32.67
N PHE A 143 20.23 -0.65 32.94
CA PHE A 143 20.86 0.67 32.94
C PHE A 143 20.89 1.31 31.55
N ALA A 144 21.09 0.53 30.47
CA ALA A 144 21.03 1.05 29.12
C ALA A 144 19.63 1.60 28.80
N VAL A 145 18.57 0.84 29.06
CA VAL A 145 17.19 1.29 28.83
C VAL A 145 16.89 2.56 29.63
N ILE A 146 17.29 2.63 30.90
CA ILE A 146 17.10 3.85 31.73
C ILE A 146 17.90 5.03 31.18
N PHE A 147 19.15 4.82 30.78
CA PHE A 147 20.01 5.85 30.21
C PHE A 147 19.39 6.42 28.94
N PHE A 148 18.98 5.56 28.00
CA PHE A 148 18.32 6.00 26.77
C PHE A 148 16.95 6.65 27.03
N TYR A 149 16.20 6.17 28.02
CA TYR A 149 14.92 6.75 28.44
C TYR A 149 15.06 8.16 29.01
N LYS A 150 15.94 8.34 29.99
CA LYS A 150 16.07 9.60 30.73
C LYS A 150 16.91 10.67 30.03
N ILE A 151 17.89 10.27 29.21
CA ILE A 151 18.92 11.20 28.71
C ILE A 151 18.79 11.44 27.20
N ILE A 152 18.54 10.41 26.40
CA ILE A 152 18.68 10.52 24.93
C ILE A 152 17.36 10.74 24.22
N PHE A 153 16.39 9.82 24.35
CA PHE A 153 15.23 9.82 23.45
C PHE A 153 13.98 10.48 24.03
N LEU A 154 13.84 10.59 25.36
CA LEU A 154 12.71 11.28 26.03
C LEU A 154 11.31 10.85 25.52
N GLN A 155 11.17 9.60 25.08
CA GLN A 155 9.92 9.05 24.53
C GLN A 155 9.06 8.39 25.63
N PRO A 156 7.77 8.10 25.35
CA PRO A 156 6.92 7.34 26.27
C PRO A 156 7.53 5.97 26.60
N LEU A 157 7.41 5.54 27.86
CA LEU A 157 8.01 4.30 28.37
C LEU A 157 7.63 3.07 27.52
N GLN A 158 6.39 2.99 27.04
CA GLN A 158 5.92 1.89 26.17
C GLN A 158 6.74 1.75 24.88
N GLN A 159 7.21 2.86 24.28
CA GLN A 159 7.97 2.81 23.03
C GLN A 159 9.35 2.17 23.22
N PHE A 160 10.00 2.32 24.38
CA PHE A 160 11.31 1.69 24.65
C PHE A 160 11.24 0.16 24.75
N PHE A 161 10.08 -0.38 25.14
CA PHE A 161 9.87 -1.82 25.29
C PHE A 161 9.31 -2.49 24.03
N LEU A 162 8.64 -1.73 23.17
CA LEU A 162 7.93 -2.28 22.02
C LEU A 162 8.53 -1.88 20.68
N TYR A 163 9.18 -0.71 20.55
CA TYR A 163 9.73 -0.25 19.29
C TYR A 163 11.18 -0.72 19.09
N PRO A 164 11.56 -1.29 17.94
CA PRO A 164 10.82 -1.38 16.68
C PRO A 164 10.28 -2.80 16.36
N LEU A 165 9.63 -3.48 17.32
CA LEU A 165 9.12 -4.84 17.10
C LEU A 165 7.90 -4.85 16.16
N PRO A 166 7.72 -5.91 15.33
CA PRO A 166 6.64 -6.00 14.35
C PRO A 166 5.29 -6.38 14.97
N LEU A 167 4.77 -5.56 15.87
CA LEU A 167 3.50 -5.77 16.58
C LEU A 167 2.28 -5.38 15.73
N ILE A 168 2.13 -6.03 14.58
CA ILE A 168 1.03 -5.77 13.64
C ILE A 168 -0.25 -6.40 14.20
N ASN A 169 -1.37 -5.66 14.14
CA ASN A 169 -2.64 -6.09 14.71
C ASN A 169 -3.39 -7.13 13.84
N VAL A 170 -2.71 -8.19 13.41
CA VAL A 170 -3.28 -9.27 12.60
C VAL A 170 -2.96 -10.63 13.24
N LYS A 171 -4.00 -11.45 13.45
CA LYS A 171 -3.91 -12.70 14.22
C LYS A 171 -2.82 -13.64 13.71
N ASN A 172 -2.78 -13.92 12.40
CA ASN A 172 -1.81 -14.84 11.80
C ASN A 172 -0.38 -14.31 11.96
N HIS A 173 -0.18 -13.00 11.78
CA HIS A 173 1.10 -12.34 11.99
C HIS A 173 1.58 -12.45 13.44
N LYS A 174 0.70 -12.21 14.42
CA LYS A 174 1.03 -12.36 15.85
C LYS A 174 1.43 -13.79 16.20
N ILE A 175 0.75 -14.79 15.62
CA ILE A 175 1.10 -16.21 15.81
C ILE A 175 2.48 -16.50 15.23
N LEU A 176 2.76 -16.08 13.99
CA LEU A 176 4.08 -16.26 13.37
C LEU A 176 5.19 -15.59 14.18
N LEU A 177 4.96 -14.36 14.65
CA LEU A 177 5.89 -13.66 15.52
C LEU A 177 6.12 -14.40 16.83
N LEU A 178 5.06 -14.92 17.48
CA LEU A 178 5.18 -15.69 18.71
C LEU A 178 6.00 -16.96 18.50
N VAL A 179 5.72 -17.71 17.43
CA VAL A 179 6.45 -18.94 17.07
C VAL A 179 7.92 -18.61 16.81
N LEU A 180 8.22 -17.56 16.04
CA LEU A 180 9.59 -17.10 15.80
C LEU A 180 10.28 -16.66 17.10
N THR A 181 9.57 -15.96 17.98
CA THR A 181 10.09 -15.50 19.28
C THR A 181 10.50 -16.68 20.15
N ILE A 182 9.60 -17.64 20.34
CA ILE A 182 9.87 -18.86 21.10
C ILE A 182 11.02 -19.63 20.46
N TYR A 183 11.00 -19.80 19.14
CA TYR A 183 12.04 -20.52 18.43
C TYR A 183 13.42 -19.87 18.61
N LEU A 184 13.53 -18.55 18.45
CA LEU A 184 14.78 -17.83 18.62
C LEU A 184 15.27 -17.88 20.07
N VAL A 185 14.43 -17.55 21.04
CA VAL A 185 14.83 -17.56 22.47
C VAL A 185 15.31 -18.95 22.89
N PHE A 186 14.61 -20.01 22.52
CA PHE A 186 14.99 -21.39 22.83
C PHE A 186 15.99 -22.00 21.83
N PHE A 187 16.50 -21.22 20.87
CA PHE A 187 17.46 -21.68 19.86
C PHE A 187 18.62 -22.46 20.48
N PRO A 188 19.32 -22.00 21.54
CA PRO A 188 20.44 -22.76 22.10
C PRO A 188 20.03 -24.14 22.66
N VAL A 189 18.82 -24.25 23.23
CA VAL A 189 18.28 -25.51 23.78
C VAL A 189 17.90 -26.47 22.67
N ILE A 190 17.23 -25.98 21.62
CA ILE A 190 16.82 -26.81 20.47
C ILE A 190 18.03 -27.54 19.88
N PHE A 191 19.16 -26.85 19.74
CA PHE A 191 20.39 -27.45 19.20
C PHE A 191 21.09 -28.40 20.19
N LYS A 192 20.99 -28.14 21.51
CA LYS A 192 21.46 -29.11 22.51
C LYS A 192 20.64 -30.40 22.46
N LEU A 193 19.32 -30.30 22.43
CA LEU A 193 18.43 -31.45 22.35
C LEU A 193 18.67 -32.24 21.06
N ASN A 194 18.86 -31.55 19.93
CA ASN A 194 19.21 -32.20 18.67
C ASN A 194 20.53 -32.99 18.75
N SER A 195 21.50 -32.54 19.55
CA SER A 195 22.76 -33.25 19.74
C SER A 195 22.64 -34.56 20.53
N TRP A 196 21.53 -34.76 21.25
CA TRP A 196 21.25 -35.98 22.01
C TRP A 196 20.71 -37.12 21.14
N VAL A 197 20.20 -36.80 19.95
CA VAL A 197 19.78 -37.81 18.98
C VAL A 197 21.02 -38.50 18.43
N LYS A 198 21.17 -39.81 18.71
CA LYS A 198 22.30 -40.60 18.21
C LYS A 198 22.38 -40.49 16.68
N PRO A 199 23.58 -40.32 16.11
CA PRO A 199 23.77 -40.20 14.67
C PRO A 199 23.47 -41.56 14.02
N GLN A 200 22.22 -41.83 13.69
CA GLN A 200 21.99 -42.67 12.52
C GLN A 200 22.61 -41.89 11.36
N LYS A 201 23.45 -42.51 10.52
CA LYS A 201 24.03 -41.87 9.32
C LYS A 201 22.90 -41.12 8.63
N SER A 202 22.80 -39.79 8.83
CA SER A 202 21.74 -39.02 8.22
C SER A 202 22.14 -38.98 6.76
N SER A 203 21.54 -39.86 5.96
CA SER A 203 21.76 -39.86 4.53
C SER A 203 21.49 -38.44 4.04
N ALA A 204 22.28 -37.96 3.07
CA ALA A 204 22.03 -36.68 2.42
C ALA A 204 20.55 -36.57 2.00
N LEU A 205 19.94 -37.72 1.66
CA LEU A 205 18.52 -37.90 1.38
C LEU A 205 17.59 -37.47 2.53
N LEU A 206 17.84 -37.87 3.79
CA LEU A 206 16.98 -37.48 4.93
C LEU A 206 17.05 -35.97 5.20
N SER A 207 18.23 -35.37 5.04
CA SER A 207 18.42 -33.91 5.19
C SER A 207 17.77 -33.14 4.03
N PHE A 208 17.86 -33.68 2.82
CA PHE A 208 17.21 -33.12 1.65
C PHE A 208 15.68 -33.18 1.78
N LEU A 209 15.13 -34.33 2.16
CA LEU A 209 13.68 -34.52 2.37
C LEU A 209 13.11 -33.60 3.43
N SER A 210 13.85 -33.34 4.52
CA SER A 210 13.36 -32.46 5.57
C SER A 210 13.39 -30.98 5.20
N VAL A 211 14.45 -30.52 4.53
CA VAL A 211 14.49 -29.15 3.99
C VAL A 211 13.40 -28.97 2.94
N THR A 212 13.19 -29.97 2.09
CA THR A 212 12.10 -29.99 1.11
C THR A 212 10.74 -29.94 1.82
N GLY A 213 10.56 -30.69 2.92
CA GLY A 213 9.35 -30.64 3.73
C GLY A 213 9.07 -29.25 4.31
N VAL A 214 10.08 -28.59 4.89
CA VAL A 214 9.95 -27.19 5.37
C VAL A 214 9.57 -26.26 4.21
N PHE A 215 10.21 -26.41 3.06
CA PHE A 215 9.92 -25.59 1.88
C PHE A 215 8.49 -25.80 1.35
N VAL A 216 8.04 -27.04 1.22
CA VAL A 216 6.67 -27.38 0.80
C VAL A 216 5.64 -26.82 1.77
N VAL A 217 5.83 -27.00 3.08
CA VAL A 217 4.94 -26.41 4.10
C VAL A 217 4.91 -24.89 4.00
N THR A 218 6.08 -24.26 3.79
CA THR A 218 6.17 -22.80 3.62
C THR A 218 5.38 -22.34 2.40
N ILE A 219 5.48 -23.03 1.25
CA ILE A 219 4.71 -22.71 0.05
C ILE A 219 3.21 -22.88 0.29
N LEU A 220 2.79 -23.98 0.91
CA LEU A 220 1.37 -24.21 1.22
C LEU A 220 0.82 -23.10 2.13
N MET A 221 1.59 -22.66 3.12
CA MET A 221 1.22 -21.54 3.98
C MET A 221 1.20 -20.21 3.23
N LEU A 222 2.14 -19.95 2.31
CA LEU A 222 2.12 -18.73 1.48
C LEU A 222 0.87 -18.67 0.59
N ILE A 223 0.48 -19.79 -0.01
CA ILE A 223 -0.76 -19.88 -0.81
C ILE A 223 -1.98 -19.60 0.08
N HIS A 224 -2.01 -20.17 1.29
CA HIS A 224 -3.11 -19.97 2.23
C HIS A 224 -3.20 -18.53 2.76
N LEU A 225 -2.06 -17.87 2.99
CA LEU A 225 -2.00 -16.49 3.50
C LEU A 225 -2.14 -15.42 2.41
N HIS A 226 -2.13 -15.80 1.13
CA HIS A 226 -2.17 -14.85 0.03
C HIS A 226 -3.51 -14.10 -0.03
N ASN A 227 -3.46 -12.77 0.04
CA ASN A 227 -4.61 -11.91 -0.15
C ASN A 227 -4.63 -11.32 -1.57
N SER A 228 -5.45 -11.90 -2.44
CA SER A 228 -5.59 -11.45 -3.83
C SER A 228 -6.18 -10.05 -3.95
N GLN A 229 -7.04 -9.61 -3.01
CA GLN A 229 -7.61 -8.27 -3.03
C GLN A 229 -6.56 -7.20 -2.75
N THR A 230 -5.72 -7.40 -1.73
CA THR A 230 -4.61 -6.48 -1.44
C THR A 230 -3.64 -6.41 -2.62
N SER A 231 -3.30 -7.54 -3.23
CA SER A 231 -2.44 -7.58 -4.42
C SER A 231 -3.03 -6.75 -5.59
N ARG A 232 -4.33 -6.89 -5.86
CA ARG A 232 -5.02 -6.10 -6.90
C ARG A 232 -4.96 -4.60 -6.62
N ILE A 233 -5.19 -4.17 -5.38
CA ILE A 233 -5.13 -2.75 -5.01
C ILE A 233 -3.70 -2.20 -5.18
N LEU A 234 -2.69 -2.93 -4.71
CA LEU A 234 -1.29 -2.49 -4.84
C LEU A 234 -0.85 -2.38 -6.30
N ASN A 235 -1.27 -3.30 -7.15
CA ASN A 235 -1.02 -3.22 -8.60
C ASN A 235 -1.73 -2.02 -9.23
N LEU A 236 -2.98 -1.76 -8.86
CA LEU A 236 -3.71 -0.57 -9.32
C LEU A 236 -3.04 0.73 -8.88
N GLU A 237 -2.66 0.82 -7.61
CA GLU A 237 -1.94 1.98 -7.07
C GLU A 237 -0.63 2.20 -7.81
N HIS A 238 0.12 1.14 -8.09
CA HIS A 238 1.35 1.21 -8.86
C HIS A 238 1.10 1.76 -10.28
N LEU A 239 0.13 1.21 -11.02
CA LEU A 239 -0.22 1.68 -12.37
C LEU A 239 -0.68 3.14 -12.38
N VAL A 240 -1.51 3.54 -11.42
CA VAL A 240 -1.98 4.94 -11.28
C VAL A 240 -0.81 5.87 -10.92
N SER A 241 0.12 5.43 -10.07
CA SER A 241 1.30 6.21 -9.71
C SER A 241 2.25 6.43 -10.90
N GLU A 242 2.32 5.47 -11.83
CA GLU A 242 3.07 5.58 -13.09
C GLU A 242 2.28 6.28 -14.21
N LYS A 243 1.08 6.80 -13.93
CA LYS A 243 0.17 7.44 -14.90
C LYS A 243 -0.27 6.51 -16.04
N LYS A 244 -0.20 5.19 -15.85
CA LYS A 244 -0.65 4.18 -16.81
C LYS A 244 -2.16 3.92 -16.65
N TYR A 245 -2.96 4.98 -16.79
CA TYR A 245 -4.40 4.95 -16.50
C TYR A 245 -5.15 3.92 -17.35
N ASP A 246 -4.86 3.81 -18.65
CA ASP A 246 -5.50 2.82 -19.53
C ASP A 246 -5.19 1.38 -19.13
N GLU A 247 -3.97 1.10 -18.63
CA GLU A 247 -3.61 -0.20 -18.09
C GLU A 247 -4.34 -0.48 -16.77
N ALA A 248 -4.46 0.54 -15.90
CA ALA A 248 -5.21 0.42 -14.65
C ALA A 248 -6.69 0.12 -14.89
N ILE A 249 -7.32 0.76 -15.87
CA ILE A 249 -8.70 0.48 -16.29
C ILE A 249 -8.84 -0.98 -16.73
N ARG A 250 -8.03 -1.41 -17.71
CA ARG A 250 -8.07 -2.80 -18.22
C ARG A 250 -7.81 -3.83 -17.12
N PHE A 251 -6.86 -3.55 -16.23
CA PHE A 251 -6.53 -4.45 -15.13
C PHE A 251 -7.70 -4.58 -14.14
N HIS A 252 -8.34 -3.48 -13.76
CA HIS A 252 -9.49 -3.52 -12.85
C HIS A 252 -10.68 -4.23 -13.47
N GLU A 253 -11.02 -3.95 -14.73
CA GLU A 253 -12.14 -4.60 -15.41
C GLU A 253 -11.93 -6.12 -15.57
N MET A 254 -10.68 -6.56 -15.78
CA MET A 254 -10.35 -7.99 -15.87
C MET A 254 -10.26 -8.67 -14.49
N TYR A 255 -9.76 -7.95 -13.49
CA TYR A 255 -9.54 -8.46 -12.13
C TYR A 255 -10.15 -7.49 -11.08
N PRO A 256 -11.49 -7.43 -10.98
CA PRO A 256 -12.17 -6.41 -10.18
C PRO A 256 -11.77 -6.47 -8.71
N SER A 257 -11.53 -5.29 -8.14
CA SER A 257 -11.28 -5.15 -6.71
C SER A 257 -12.60 -4.89 -5.98
N LYS A 258 -12.85 -5.67 -4.92
CA LYS A 258 -14.03 -5.52 -4.05
C LYS A 258 -13.78 -4.56 -2.89
N ASN A 259 -12.85 -3.64 -3.08
CA ASN A 259 -12.41 -2.70 -2.08
C ASN A 259 -12.65 -1.27 -2.58
N LEU A 260 -13.03 -0.39 -1.66
CA LEU A 260 -13.29 1.02 -1.91
C LEU A 260 -12.14 1.70 -2.67
N ILE A 261 -10.89 1.48 -2.23
CA ILE A 261 -9.72 2.08 -2.84
C ILE A 261 -9.53 1.57 -4.27
N GLY A 262 -9.78 0.29 -4.52
CA GLY A 262 -9.68 -0.28 -5.86
C GLY A 262 -10.68 0.31 -6.84
N GLN A 263 -11.95 0.48 -6.44
CA GLN A 263 -12.99 1.11 -7.26
C GLN A 263 -12.72 2.61 -7.44
N TYR A 264 -12.22 3.27 -6.39
CA TYR A 264 -11.80 4.68 -6.45
C TYR A 264 -10.67 4.90 -7.46
N LEU A 265 -9.60 4.10 -7.41
CA LEU A 265 -8.49 4.22 -8.36
C LEU A 265 -8.91 3.93 -9.80
N HIS A 266 -9.88 3.04 -10.01
CA HIS A 266 -10.51 2.82 -11.31
C HIS A 266 -11.24 4.09 -11.79
N ASN A 267 -12.07 4.69 -10.94
CA ASN A 267 -12.79 5.93 -11.28
C ASN A 267 -11.84 7.12 -11.52
N ILE A 268 -10.76 7.26 -10.75
CA ILE A 268 -9.69 8.22 -11.02
C ILE A 268 -9.09 7.96 -12.42
N SER A 269 -8.81 6.72 -12.76
CA SER A 269 -8.21 6.37 -14.06
C SER A 269 -9.14 6.68 -15.23
N LEU A 270 -10.44 6.41 -15.06
CA LEU A 270 -11.46 6.81 -16.04
C LEU A 270 -11.53 8.34 -16.19
N SER A 271 -11.48 9.10 -15.10
CA SER A 271 -11.47 10.57 -15.17
C SER A 271 -10.18 11.12 -15.79
N GLU A 272 -9.02 10.52 -15.51
CA GLU A 272 -7.75 10.93 -16.10
C GLU A 272 -7.66 10.65 -17.61
N THR A 273 -8.52 9.77 -18.13
CA THR A 273 -8.62 9.43 -19.56
C THR A 273 -9.91 9.91 -20.23
N ASP A 274 -10.69 10.79 -19.57
CA ASP A 274 -11.96 11.34 -20.06
C ASP A 274 -13.00 10.27 -20.45
N GLN A 275 -13.03 9.16 -19.70
CA GLN A 275 -13.92 8.00 -19.89
C GLN A 275 -14.89 7.78 -18.71
N LEU A 276 -14.96 8.69 -17.73
CA LEU A 276 -15.69 8.48 -16.48
C LEU A 276 -17.17 8.16 -16.74
N CYS A 277 -17.90 9.04 -17.42
CA CYS A 277 -19.32 8.80 -17.70
C CYS A 277 -19.59 7.81 -18.86
N GLU A 278 -18.57 7.41 -19.62
CA GLU A 278 -18.71 6.44 -20.72
C GLU A 278 -18.61 4.99 -20.21
N ARG A 279 -17.77 4.77 -19.19
CA ARG A 279 -17.39 3.43 -18.72
C ARG A 279 -17.57 3.18 -17.23
N LEU A 280 -18.19 4.10 -16.49
CA LEU A 280 -18.39 4.01 -15.03
C LEU A 280 -18.86 2.62 -14.56
N PHE A 281 -19.78 2.00 -15.30
CA PHE A 281 -20.40 0.72 -14.92
C PHE A 281 -19.72 -0.51 -15.51
N TYR A 282 -18.58 -0.37 -16.20
CA TYR A 282 -17.79 -1.52 -16.66
C TYR A 282 -17.09 -2.24 -15.49
N ALA A 283 -17.04 -1.58 -14.32
CA ALA A 283 -16.63 -2.16 -13.06
C ALA A 283 -17.77 -2.09 -12.03
N GLU A 284 -17.71 -2.96 -11.02
CA GLU A 284 -18.66 -2.92 -9.91
C GLU A 284 -18.52 -1.61 -9.12
N GLN A 285 -19.65 -0.99 -8.75
CA GLN A 285 -19.73 0.24 -7.96
C GLN A 285 -20.42 -0.04 -6.63
N ASP A 286 -19.85 -0.97 -5.85
CA ASP A 286 -20.44 -1.47 -4.59
C ASP A 286 -20.51 -0.39 -3.50
N PHE A 287 -19.66 0.63 -3.59
CA PHE A 287 -19.58 1.72 -2.61
C PHE A 287 -20.34 2.97 -3.03
N ASN A 288 -21.15 2.90 -4.10
CA ASN A 288 -21.93 4.01 -4.64
C ASN A 288 -21.07 5.27 -4.78
N VAL A 289 -21.60 6.44 -4.42
CA VAL A 289 -20.91 7.73 -4.49
C VAL A 289 -19.55 7.79 -3.75
N ASN A 290 -19.33 6.94 -2.74
CA ASN A 290 -18.08 6.93 -1.98
C ASN A 290 -16.90 6.41 -2.82
N SER A 291 -17.15 5.64 -3.89
CA SER A 291 -16.09 5.23 -4.82
C SER A 291 -15.61 6.37 -5.72
N LEU A 292 -16.30 7.51 -5.79
CA LEU A 292 -15.85 8.68 -6.55
C LEU A 292 -14.94 9.59 -5.72
N ILE A 293 -15.27 9.76 -4.44
CA ILE A 293 -14.62 10.72 -3.55
C ILE A 293 -14.45 10.07 -2.18
N LEU A 294 -13.19 9.91 -1.75
CA LEU A 294 -12.90 9.35 -0.44
C LEU A 294 -13.16 10.38 0.67
N PRO A 295 -13.81 9.99 1.78
CA PRO A 295 -13.97 10.89 2.91
C PRO A 295 -12.61 11.16 3.57
N TRP A 296 -12.45 12.36 4.12
CA TRP A 296 -11.23 12.73 4.83
C TRP A 296 -11.07 11.90 6.12
N SER A 297 -10.08 11.03 6.12
CA SER A 297 -9.70 10.19 7.26
C SER A 297 -8.24 9.80 7.12
N ASN A 298 -7.61 9.42 8.24
CA ASN A 298 -6.24 8.88 8.20
C ASN A 298 -6.14 7.67 7.27
N GLU A 299 -7.18 6.84 7.22
CA GLU A 299 -7.21 5.64 6.38
C GLU A 299 -7.17 5.96 4.88
N HIS A 300 -7.67 7.12 4.44
CA HIS A 300 -7.75 7.47 3.02
C HIS A 300 -6.74 8.53 2.58
N LEU A 301 -5.98 9.09 3.51
CA LEU A 301 -5.11 10.25 3.29
C LEU A 301 -4.09 10.01 2.15
N ALA A 302 -3.64 8.77 1.98
CA ALA A 302 -2.70 8.38 0.92
C ALA A 302 -3.29 8.43 -0.50
N TRP A 303 -4.62 8.39 -0.66
CA TRP A 303 -5.27 8.27 -1.98
C TRP A 303 -6.21 9.43 -2.30
N GLY A 304 -6.82 10.08 -1.30
CA GLY A 304 -7.87 11.08 -1.54
C GLY A 304 -7.40 12.33 -2.30
N ALA A 305 -6.09 12.61 -2.30
CA ALA A 305 -5.52 13.72 -3.07
C ALA A 305 -5.75 13.59 -4.60
N HIS A 306 -5.88 12.35 -5.11
CA HIS A 306 -6.09 12.10 -6.53
C HIS A 306 -7.38 12.73 -7.06
N PHE A 307 -8.48 12.68 -6.32
CA PHE A 307 -9.74 13.33 -6.72
C PHE A 307 -9.55 14.83 -6.91
N PHE A 308 -9.02 15.53 -5.89
CA PHE A 308 -8.81 16.97 -5.94
C PHE A 308 -7.85 17.39 -7.05
N TYR A 309 -6.80 16.59 -7.28
CA TYR A 309 -5.90 16.79 -8.41
C TYR A 309 -6.60 16.57 -9.75
N SER A 310 -7.49 15.57 -9.83
CA SER A 310 -8.22 15.22 -11.04
C SER A 310 -9.12 16.36 -11.49
N VAL A 311 -9.91 16.93 -10.57
CA VAL A 311 -10.84 18.03 -10.85
C VAL A 311 -10.19 19.41 -10.89
N GLY A 312 -8.90 19.56 -10.54
CA GLY A 312 -8.22 20.86 -10.57
C GLY A 312 -8.33 21.70 -9.29
N LEU A 313 -8.75 21.10 -8.18
CA LEU A 313 -8.68 21.70 -6.84
C LEU A 313 -7.26 21.55 -6.26
N ILE A 314 -6.29 22.19 -6.92
CA ILE A 314 -4.86 22.00 -6.68
C ILE A 314 -4.42 22.40 -5.27
N ASN A 315 -5.07 23.40 -4.66
CA ASN A 315 -4.79 23.77 -3.27
C ASN A 315 -5.15 22.65 -2.30
N GLU A 316 -6.25 21.95 -2.55
CA GLU A 316 -6.71 20.87 -1.68
C GLU A 316 -5.91 19.59 -1.91
N ALA A 317 -5.58 19.26 -3.17
CA ALA A 317 -4.63 18.18 -3.48
C ALA A 317 -3.27 18.39 -2.78
N HIS A 318 -2.79 19.64 -2.75
CA HIS A 318 -1.58 20.01 -2.02
C HIS A 318 -1.72 19.79 -0.51
N ARG A 319 -2.85 20.19 0.10
CA ARG A 319 -3.11 20.00 1.53
C ARG A 319 -3.07 18.52 1.89
N TRP A 320 -3.77 17.67 1.13
CA TRP A 320 -3.77 16.22 1.35
C TRP A 320 -2.39 15.60 1.23
N ALA A 321 -1.63 15.95 0.18
CA ALA A 321 -0.27 15.45 -0.01
C ALA A 321 0.67 15.89 1.13
N TYR A 322 0.52 17.13 1.62
CA TYR A 322 1.29 17.64 2.74
C TYR A 322 0.93 16.93 4.04
N GLU A 323 -0.35 16.75 4.34
CA GLU A 323 -0.82 16.01 5.51
C GLU A 323 -0.35 14.55 5.48
N GLU A 324 -0.45 13.89 4.32
CA GLU A 324 0.10 12.54 4.14
C GLU A 324 1.60 12.50 4.47
N MET A 325 2.37 13.48 3.98
CA MET A 325 3.80 13.59 4.26
C MET A 325 4.09 13.79 5.76
N ILE A 326 3.25 14.54 6.47
CA ILE A 326 3.39 14.75 7.92
C ILE A 326 3.03 13.48 8.70
N VAL A 327 1.95 12.78 8.32
CA VAL A 327 1.44 11.60 9.03
C VAL A 327 2.30 10.36 8.75
N TYR A 328 2.63 10.11 7.48
CA TYR A 328 3.30 8.89 7.04
C TYR A 328 4.75 9.07 6.62
N GLY A 329 5.23 10.31 6.59
CA GLY A 329 6.59 10.65 6.18
C GLY A 329 6.73 10.90 4.67
N ILE A 330 7.97 11.17 4.29
CA ILE A 330 8.36 11.46 2.90
C ILE A 330 8.20 10.19 2.07
N ARG A 331 7.31 10.23 1.07
CA ARG A 331 7.08 9.16 0.10
C ARG A 331 7.18 9.73 -1.32
N PRO A 332 7.70 9.00 -2.31
CA PRO A 332 7.86 9.56 -3.64
C PRO A 332 6.57 10.14 -4.24
N GLN A 333 5.43 9.47 -4.03
CA GLN A 333 4.13 9.90 -4.54
C GLN A 333 3.69 11.25 -3.96
N ASN A 334 3.79 11.43 -2.65
CA ASN A 334 3.39 12.68 -2.01
C ASN A 334 4.33 13.84 -2.38
N ILE A 335 5.64 13.57 -2.50
CA ILE A 335 6.62 14.57 -2.93
C ILE A 335 6.40 14.96 -4.40
N GLU A 336 6.10 14.01 -5.28
CA GLU A 336 5.77 14.31 -6.68
C GLU A 336 4.50 15.17 -6.77
N LEU A 337 3.46 14.85 -6.01
CA LEU A 337 2.24 15.65 -6.00
C LEU A 337 2.47 17.05 -5.41
N LEU A 338 3.29 17.18 -4.36
CA LEU A 338 3.70 18.47 -3.81
C LEU A 338 4.54 19.29 -4.81
N LEU A 339 5.43 18.65 -5.56
CA LEU A 339 6.19 19.27 -6.65
C LEU A 339 5.25 19.83 -7.71
N LYS A 340 4.37 18.99 -8.27
CA LYS A 340 3.43 19.37 -9.34
C LYS A 340 2.47 20.46 -8.90
N THR A 341 1.86 20.32 -7.73
CA THR A 341 0.90 21.31 -7.21
C THR A 341 1.56 22.68 -7.03
N ASN A 342 2.82 22.73 -6.58
CA ASN A 342 3.55 24.00 -6.49
C ASN A 342 3.90 24.58 -7.87
N ILE A 343 4.29 23.76 -8.85
CA ILE A 343 4.52 24.22 -10.23
C ILE A 343 3.22 24.80 -10.80
N ILE A 344 2.11 24.09 -10.69
CA ILE A 344 0.80 24.52 -11.21
C ILE A 344 0.40 25.87 -10.60
N ARG A 345 0.62 26.06 -9.29
CA ARG A 345 0.33 27.32 -8.56
C ARG A 345 1.35 28.44 -8.79
N GLY A 346 2.45 28.19 -9.50
CA GLY A 346 3.51 29.17 -9.74
C GLY A 346 4.50 29.34 -8.57
N ASN A 347 4.47 28.46 -7.58
CA ASN A 347 5.37 28.48 -6.42
C ASN A 347 6.68 27.73 -6.71
N TYR A 348 7.42 28.16 -7.74
CA TYR A 348 8.61 27.44 -8.24
C TYR A 348 9.72 27.26 -7.19
N GLU A 349 9.92 28.22 -6.29
CA GLU A 349 10.91 28.10 -5.19
C GLU A 349 10.57 26.97 -4.20
N ARG A 350 9.29 26.76 -3.91
CA ARG A 350 8.85 25.62 -3.08
C ARG A 350 8.96 24.31 -3.86
N ALA A 351 8.59 24.34 -5.14
CA ALA A 351 8.71 23.20 -6.04
C ALA A 351 10.16 22.69 -6.12
N LYS A 352 11.16 23.59 -6.22
CA LYS A 352 12.59 23.23 -6.20
C LYS A 352 12.99 22.41 -4.98
N LYS A 353 12.45 22.70 -3.79
CA LYS A 353 12.74 21.93 -2.56
C LYS A 353 12.25 20.48 -2.67
N TYR A 354 11.03 20.27 -3.16
CA TYR A 354 10.50 18.92 -3.39
C TYR A 354 11.26 18.19 -4.51
N ASN A 355 11.65 18.91 -5.56
CA ASN A 355 12.46 18.35 -6.64
C ASN A 355 13.83 17.84 -6.13
N GLN A 356 14.47 18.59 -5.23
CA GLN A 356 15.74 18.19 -4.62
C GLN A 356 15.61 16.89 -3.81
N ILE A 357 14.48 16.68 -3.12
CA ILE A 357 14.21 15.44 -2.39
C ILE A 357 14.14 14.25 -3.37
N LEU A 358 13.41 14.39 -4.48
CA LEU A 358 13.32 13.35 -5.51
C LEU A 358 14.67 13.09 -6.18
N TYR A 359 15.43 14.14 -6.50
CA TYR A 359 16.75 14.07 -7.13
C TYR A 359 17.78 13.29 -6.28
N ALA A 360 17.67 13.38 -4.95
CA ALA A 360 18.53 12.64 -4.02
C ALA A 360 18.26 11.13 -3.99
N THR A 361 17.15 10.65 -4.54
CA THR A 361 16.83 9.22 -4.61
C THR A 361 17.47 8.56 -5.84
N LEU A 362 17.55 7.21 -5.83
CA LEU A 362 18.08 6.46 -6.97
C LEU A 362 17.07 6.38 -8.13
N ASN A 363 15.80 6.04 -7.83
CA ASN A 363 14.81 5.72 -8.85
C ASN A 363 13.98 6.92 -9.34
N TYR A 364 13.90 8.02 -8.58
CA TYR A 364 13.13 9.22 -8.95
C TYR A 364 14.02 10.38 -9.42
N ARG A 365 15.32 10.14 -9.63
CA ARG A 365 16.24 11.17 -10.14
C ARG A 365 15.86 11.64 -11.54
N ASN A 366 15.56 10.70 -12.44
CA ASN A 366 15.17 11.04 -13.82
C ASN A 366 13.88 11.88 -13.86
N LEU A 367 12.91 11.56 -13.00
CA LEU A 367 11.69 12.35 -12.84
C LEU A 367 12.03 13.78 -12.36
N ALA A 368 12.95 13.93 -11.41
CA ALA A 368 13.37 15.25 -10.93
C ALA A 368 14.14 16.06 -11.99
N GLU A 369 14.89 15.38 -12.86
CA GLU A 369 15.55 15.99 -14.01
C GLU A 369 14.54 16.44 -15.08
N GLU A 370 13.47 15.66 -15.29
CA GLU A 370 12.38 16.01 -16.21
C GLU A 370 11.74 17.35 -15.87
N TYR A 371 11.50 17.65 -14.58
CA TYR A 371 10.91 18.93 -14.15
C TYR A 371 11.92 20.07 -13.99
N LYS A 372 13.24 19.82 -14.08
CA LYS A 372 14.25 20.86 -13.88
C LYS A 372 14.06 22.08 -14.80
N PRO A 373 13.78 21.94 -16.12
CA PRO A 373 13.62 23.10 -17.00
C PRO A 373 12.49 24.05 -16.57
N VAL A 374 11.33 23.52 -16.15
CA VAL A 374 10.19 24.35 -15.70
C VAL A 374 10.41 25.02 -14.35
N LEU A 375 11.34 24.49 -13.54
CA LEU A 375 11.74 25.10 -12.27
C LEU A 375 12.72 26.25 -12.45
N GLU A 376 13.48 26.27 -13.55
CA GLU A 376 14.41 27.33 -13.90
C GLU A 376 13.74 28.43 -14.73
N ASP A 377 12.89 28.04 -15.68
CA ASP A 377 12.10 28.94 -16.52
C ASP A 377 10.62 28.55 -16.52
N SER A 378 9.81 29.39 -15.87
CA SER A 378 8.36 29.19 -15.74
C SER A 378 7.60 29.09 -17.08
N LEU A 379 8.16 29.63 -18.17
CA LEU A 379 7.55 29.54 -19.51
C LEU A 379 7.63 28.12 -20.08
N GLN A 380 8.58 27.31 -19.63
CA GLN A 380 8.73 25.91 -20.06
C GLN A 380 7.55 25.03 -19.63
N ILE A 381 6.66 25.52 -18.75
CA ILE A 381 5.45 24.77 -18.37
C ILE A 381 4.60 24.38 -19.59
N ILE A 382 4.70 25.12 -20.70
CA ILE A 382 4.02 24.83 -21.98
C ILE A 382 4.35 23.42 -22.51
N LYS A 383 5.52 22.87 -22.14
CA LYS A 383 5.94 21.51 -22.51
C LYS A 383 5.32 20.40 -21.67
N TYR A 384 4.51 20.73 -20.65
CA TYR A 384 3.89 19.77 -19.73
C TYR A 384 2.35 19.87 -19.82
N PRO A 385 1.71 19.18 -20.80
CA PRO A 385 0.27 19.27 -21.04
C PRO A 385 -0.58 18.98 -19.81
N GLU A 386 -0.18 18.00 -18.98
CA GLU A 386 -0.84 17.68 -17.71
C GLU A 386 -0.93 18.92 -16.81
N LEU A 387 0.20 19.59 -16.53
CA LEU A 387 0.25 20.72 -15.60
C LEU A 387 -0.54 21.92 -16.12
N ILE A 388 -0.49 22.19 -17.43
CA ILE A 388 -1.26 23.26 -18.06
C ILE A 388 -2.76 22.96 -17.96
N SER A 389 -3.15 21.73 -18.28
CA SER A 389 -4.54 21.28 -18.21
C SER A 389 -5.10 21.49 -16.80
N LYS A 390 -4.35 21.04 -15.77
CA LYS A 390 -4.71 21.27 -14.37
C LYS A 390 -4.77 22.75 -13.98
N ARG A 391 -3.88 23.60 -14.53
CA ARG A 391 -3.93 25.05 -14.31
C ARG A 391 -5.19 25.68 -14.91
N ARG A 392 -5.65 25.23 -16.08
CA ARG A 392 -6.87 25.72 -16.75
C ARG A 392 -8.15 25.30 -16.02
N MET A 393 -8.11 24.17 -15.31
CA MET A 393 -9.23 23.64 -14.50
C MET A 393 -9.40 24.37 -13.16
N ALA A 394 -8.44 25.19 -12.74
CA ALA A 394 -8.48 25.85 -11.43
C ALA A 394 -9.72 26.77 -11.27
N PRO A 395 -10.23 26.94 -10.04
CA PRO A 395 -11.25 27.94 -9.73
C PRO A 395 -10.83 29.35 -10.19
N GLN A 396 -11.75 30.13 -10.76
CA GLN A 396 -11.50 31.54 -11.13
C GLN A 396 -11.83 32.49 -9.97
N ASN A 397 -12.73 32.09 -9.07
CA ASN A 397 -13.15 32.79 -7.86
C ASN A 397 -12.88 31.94 -6.61
N ASN A 398 -12.71 32.62 -5.47
CA ASN A 398 -12.49 31.99 -4.16
C ASN A 398 -13.78 31.41 -3.58
N PHE A 399 -13.69 30.22 -2.97
CA PHE A 399 -14.77 29.62 -2.18
C PHE A 399 -14.19 28.76 -1.05
N PHE A 400 -15.02 28.45 -0.05
CA PHE A 400 -14.63 27.59 1.07
C PHE A 400 -14.77 26.11 0.74
N ILE A 401 -13.71 25.35 1.00
CA ILE A 401 -13.73 23.89 0.85
C ILE A 401 -14.62 23.28 1.93
N GLN A 402 -15.56 22.45 1.50
CA GLN A 402 -16.37 21.59 2.34
C GLN A 402 -15.58 20.31 2.64
N ILE A 403 -14.94 20.24 3.81
CA ILE A 403 -14.04 19.13 4.18
C ILE A 403 -14.82 17.87 4.55
N ASN A 404 -15.93 18.04 5.28
CA ASN A 404 -16.75 16.92 5.74
C ASN A 404 -17.58 16.31 4.61
N ASP A 405 -17.92 17.12 3.61
CA ASP A 405 -18.74 16.75 2.46
C ASP A 405 -18.02 17.16 1.16
N PRO A 406 -16.92 16.46 0.80
CA PRO A 406 -16.06 16.87 -0.30
C PRO A 406 -16.77 16.92 -1.66
N GLN A 407 -17.88 16.19 -1.81
CA GLN A 407 -18.77 16.26 -2.97
C GLN A 407 -19.37 17.64 -3.22
N ASN A 408 -19.63 18.41 -2.16
CA ASN A 408 -20.22 19.75 -2.26
C ASN A 408 -19.24 20.77 -2.86
N ASN A 409 -17.97 20.41 -3.03
CA ASN A 409 -16.99 21.25 -3.72
C ASN A 409 -17.16 21.23 -5.24
N ILE A 410 -17.80 20.21 -5.83
CA ILE A 410 -17.99 20.11 -7.28
C ILE A 410 -18.92 21.23 -7.79
N PRO A 411 -20.12 21.46 -7.23
CA PRO A 411 -20.96 22.58 -7.65
C PRO A 411 -20.29 23.94 -7.47
N LEU A 412 -19.55 24.15 -6.37
CA LEU A 412 -18.81 25.39 -6.14
C LEU A 412 -17.70 25.61 -7.18
N LEU A 413 -17.01 24.53 -7.56
CA LEU A 413 -16.00 24.55 -8.61
C LEU A 413 -16.62 24.89 -9.98
N LEU A 414 -17.76 24.30 -10.33
CA LEU A 414 -18.45 24.57 -11.59
C LEU A 414 -19.02 25.99 -11.66
N GLN A 415 -19.51 26.53 -10.55
CA GLN A 415 -19.88 27.95 -10.46
C GLN A 415 -18.68 28.89 -10.69
N SER A 416 -17.51 28.49 -10.19
CA SER A 416 -16.27 29.25 -10.31
C SER A 416 -15.58 29.08 -11.67
N ASN A 417 -15.68 27.91 -12.29
CA ASN A 417 -15.12 27.57 -13.59
C ASN A 417 -16.03 26.58 -14.33
N SER A 418 -17.04 27.13 -15.01
CA SER A 418 -18.05 26.33 -15.72
C SER A 418 -17.48 25.54 -16.90
N LYS A 419 -16.27 25.87 -17.37
CA LYS A 419 -15.58 25.15 -18.45
C LYS A 419 -14.80 23.92 -17.96
N ASN A 420 -14.87 23.60 -16.68
CA ASN A 420 -14.18 22.45 -16.12
C ASN A 420 -14.92 21.14 -16.43
N LYS A 421 -14.59 20.55 -17.59
CA LYS A 421 -15.17 19.29 -18.07
C LYS A 421 -15.07 18.15 -17.05
N LYS A 422 -13.93 18.00 -16.35
CA LYS A 422 -13.75 16.93 -15.37
C LYS A 422 -14.66 17.09 -14.16
N ALA A 423 -14.80 18.32 -13.64
CA ALA A 423 -15.74 18.60 -12.56
C ALA A 423 -17.18 18.27 -12.97
N PHE A 424 -17.56 18.59 -14.21
CA PHE A 424 -18.87 18.23 -14.76
C PHE A 424 -19.05 16.71 -14.86
N GLU A 425 -18.06 15.96 -15.33
CA GLU A 425 -18.14 14.49 -15.36
C GLU A 425 -18.27 13.88 -13.96
N TYR A 426 -17.58 14.43 -12.95
CA TYR A 426 -17.76 13.97 -11.58
C TYR A 426 -19.15 14.29 -11.03
N GLU A 427 -19.73 15.45 -11.37
CA GLU A 427 -21.13 15.75 -11.02
C GLU A 427 -22.08 14.75 -11.67
N MET A 428 -21.90 14.48 -12.97
CA MET A 428 -22.76 13.54 -13.70
C MET A 428 -22.60 12.11 -13.18
N ALA A 429 -21.37 11.66 -12.91
CA ALA A 429 -21.09 10.36 -12.31
C ALA A 429 -21.71 10.23 -10.91
N TRP A 430 -21.65 11.30 -10.10
CA TRP A 430 -22.31 11.35 -8.80
C TRP A 430 -23.82 11.15 -8.95
N LEU A 431 -24.46 11.87 -9.87
CA LEU A 431 -25.91 11.78 -10.13
C LEU A 431 -26.31 10.40 -10.67
N LEU A 432 -25.48 9.76 -11.49
CA LEU A 432 -25.67 8.36 -11.90
C LEU A 432 -25.67 7.42 -10.68
N LEU A 433 -24.67 7.53 -9.81
CA LEU A 433 -24.56 6.65 -8.64
C LEU A 433 -25.61 6.94 -7.56
N SER A 434 -26.07 8.18 -7.43
CA SER A 434 -27.18 8.55 -6.54
C SER A 434 -28.56 8.29 -7.16
N LYS A 435 -28.61 7.93 -8.44
CA LYS A 435 -29.83 7.71 -9.25
C LYS A 435 -30.72 8.95 -9.38
N ASP A 436 -30.15 10.14 -9.23
CA ASP A 436 -30.85 11.40 -9.46
C ASP A 436 -30.85 11.75 -10.96
N VAL A 437 -31.69 11.02 -11.70
CA VAL A 437 -31.82 11.15 -13.15
C VAL A 437 -32.42 12.50 -13.55
N GLU A 438 -33.31 13.08 -12.73
CA GLU A 438 -33.96 14.36 -13.04
C GLU A 438 -32.96 15.51 -13.05
N THR A 439 -32.14 15.63 -12.00
CA THR A 439 -31.08 16.65 -11.95
C THR A 439 -30.05 16.42 -13.06
N LEU A 440 -29.71 15.16 -13.34
CA LEU A 440 -28.76 14.79 -14.39
C LEU A 440 -29.20 15.31 -15.76
N VAL A 441 -30.43 14.99 -16.19
CA VAL A 441 -30.88 15.37 -17.53
C VAL A 441 -31.02 16.90 -17.70
N ASN A 442 -31.34 17.61 -16.62
CA ASN A 442 -31.41 19.08 -16.62
C ASN A 442 -30.04 19.76 -16.83
N ASN A 443 -28.96 19.05 -16.49
CA ASN A 443 -27.58 19.54 -16.65
C ASN A 443 -26.99 19.25 -18.03
N LEU A 444 -27.59 18.36 -18.84
CA LEU A 444 -27.02 17.96 -20.14
C LEU A 444 -26.94 19.09 -21.18
N LYS A 445 -27.79 20.11 -21.09
CA LYS A 445 -27.70 21.30 -21.95
C LYS A 445 -26.33 22.00 -21.89
N GLN A 446 -25.62 21.87 -20.77
CA GLN A 446 -24.29 22.47 -20.55
C GLN A 446 -23.19 21.77 -21.38
N MET A 447 -23.43 20.54 -21.85
CA MET A 447 -22.44 19.76 -22.59
C MET A 447 -21.98 20.44 -23.89
N LYS A 448 -22.85 21.22 -24.53
CA LYS A 448 -22.50 22.01 -25.72
C LYS A 448 -21.43 23.07 -25.42
N GLU A 449 -21.59 23.77 -24.30
CA GLU A 449 -20.64 24.81 -23.87
C GLU A 449 -19.30 24.21 -23.40
N LEU A 450 -19.35 22.95 -22.94
CA LEU A 450 -18.19 22.13 -22.58
C LEU A 450 -17.55 21.40 -23.77
N GLU A 451 -17.94 21.73 -25.00
CA GLU A 451 -17.35 21.21 -26.25
C GLU A 451 -17.47 19.68 -26.41
N TYR A 452 -18.50 19.05 -25.82
CA TYR A 452 -18.79 17.65 -26.09
C TYR A 452 -19.30 17.45 -27.53
N LEU A 453 -18.74 16.45 -28.22
CA LEU A 453 -19.20 16.03 -29.53
C LEU A 453 -20.32 14.98 -29.45
N THR A 454 -20.32 14.19 -28.38
CA THR A 454 -21.25 13.09 -28.15
C THR A 454 -21.60 12.98 -26.68
N ILE A 455 -22.81 12.52 -26.37
CA ILE A 455 -23.23 12.26 -24.99
C ILE A 455 -22.61 10.92 -24.54
N PRO A 456 -21.89 10.89 -23.41
CA PRO A 456 -21.40 9.64 -22.83
C PRO A 456 -22.51 8.63 -22.61
N ARG A 457 -22.20 7.35 -22.83
CA ARG A 457 -23.18 6.27 -22.94
C ARG A 457 -24.08 6.21 -21.72
N HIS A 458 -23.52 6.25 -20.52
CA HIS A 458 -24.35 6.14 -19.32
C HIS A 458 -25.26 7.35 -19.09
N LEU A 459 -24.92 8.52 -19.66
CA LEU A 459 -25.81 9.68 -19.65
C LEU A 459 -26.92 9.54 -20.70
N GLU A 460 -26.64 8.98 -21.88
CA GLU A 460 -27.68 8.61 -22.84
C GLU A 460 -28.66 7.59 -22.24
N GLU A 461 -28.15 6.58 -21.54
CA GLU A 461 -28.96 5.59 -20.82
C GLU A 461 -29.86 6.27 -19.77
N ALA A 462 -29.35 7.27 -19.04
CA ALA A 462 -30.14 8.05 -18.09
C ALA A 462 -31.25 8.87 -18.75
N VAL A 463 -30.98 9.49 -19.91
CA VAL A 463 -32.01 10.19 -20.70
C VAL A 463 -33.14 9.25 -21.12
N LEU A 464 -32.81 8.03 -21.56
CA LEU A 464 -33.82 7.05 -21.97
C LEU A 464 -34.67 6.56 -20.78
N ILE A 465 -34.07 6.40 -19.60
CA ILE A 465 -34.80 6.12 -18.35
C ILE A 465 -35.76 7.27 -18.03
N TYR A 466 -35.29 8.52 -18.08
CA TYR A 466 -36.10 9.71 -17.84
C TYR A 466 -37.28 9.79 -18.82
N TYR A 467 -37.01 9.65 -20.12
CA TYR A 467 -38.03 9.70 -21.16
C TYR A 467 -39.06 8.58 -21.01
N ASN A 468 -38.65 7.36 -20.66
CA ASN A 468 -39.57 6.25 -20.45
C ASN A 468 -40.52 6.48 -19.26
N GLY A 469 -40.07 7.19 -18.21
CA GLY A 469 -40.88 7.55 -17.05
C GLY A 469 -41.79 8.75 -17.26
N THR A 470 -41.28 9.83 -17.88
CA THR A 470 -41.98 11.13 -17.97
C THR A 470 -42.67 11.39 -19.30
N ARG A 471 -42.30 10.64 -20.35
CA ARG A 471 -42.66 10.90 -21.76
C ARG A 471 -42.24 12.27 -22.28
N LYS A 472 -41.30 12.94 -21.60
CA LYS A 472 -40.76 14.25 -21.98
C LYS A 472 -39.29 14.10 -22.35
N MET A 473 -38.92 14.65 -23.51
CA MET A 473 -37.52 14.67 -23.94
C MET A 473 -36.83 15.87 -23.28
N PRO A 474 -35.71 15.69 -22.56
CA PRO A 474 -34.95 16.79 -22.00
C PRO A 474 -34.19 17.56 -23.09
N ASP A 475 -33.77 18.78 -22.77
CA ASP A 475 -32.89 19.56 -23.64
C ASP A 475 -31.46 18.97 -23.62
N LEU A 476 -31.07 18.38 -24.75
CA LEU A 476 -29.77 17.76 -24.94
C LEU A 476 -28.68 18.74 -25.39
N GLY A 477 -28.95 20.05 -25.39
CA GLY A 477 -27.99 21.05 -25.85
C GLY A 477 -27.63 20.91 -27.33
N GLY A 478 -28.52 20.34 -28.15
CA GLY A 478 -28.28 20.08 -29.57
C GLY A 478 -27.46 18.81 -29.88
N LEU A 479 -27.14 17.99 -28.87
CA LEU A 479 -26.58 16.65 -29.06
C LEU A 479 -27.70 15.61 -29.26
N SER A 480 -27.35 14.47 -29.85
CA SER A 480 -28.28 13.36 -30.11
C SER A 480 -27.84 12.09 -29.42
N ILE A 481 -28.82 11.23 -29.07
CA ILE A 481 -28.56 9.90 -28.54
C ILE A 481 -28.15 8.95 -29.68
N ARG A 482 -27.10 8.16 -29.47
CA ARG A 482 -26.67 7.11 -30.39
C ARG A 482 -27.77 6.06 -30.61
N THR A 483 -27.99 5.66 -31.87
CA THR A 483 -28.95 4.59 -32.23
C THR A 483 -28.65 3.27 -31.52
N GLU A 484 -27.37 2.96 -31.28
CA GLU A 484 -26.95 1.78 -30.53
C GLU A 484 -27.51 1.80 -29.10
N THR A 485 -27.45 2.95 -28.40
CA THR A 485 -27.96 3.09 -27.03
C THR A 485 -29.47 2.92 -26.97
N ILE A 486 -30.20 3.45 -27.96
CA ILE A 486 -31.66 3.26 -28.09
C ILE A 486 -32.00 1.77 -28.27
N ASN A 487 -31.33 1.10 -29.22
CA ASN A 487 -31.55 -0.33 -29.48
C ASN A 487 -31.23 -1.20 -28.25
N ASN A 488 -30.14 -0.89 -27.55
CA ASN A 488 -29.77 -1.60 -26.32
C ASN A 488 -30.77 -1.34 -25.18
N PHE A 489 -31.32 -0.14 -25.08
CA PHE A 489 -32.38 0.18 -24.12
C PHE A 489 -33.68 -0.60 -24.41
N ASP A 490 -34.11 -0.68 -25.66
CA ASP A 490 -35.31 -1.44 -26.03
C ASP A 490 -35.15 -2.95 -25.74
N ARG A 491 -33.96 -3.50 -26.02
CA ARG A 491 -33.59 -4.87 -25.64
C ARG A 491 -33.64 -5.06 -24.13
N TYR A 492 -33.08 -4.11 -23.37
CA TYR A 492 -33.11 -4.13 -21.91
C TYR A 492 -34.53 -4.10 -21.35
N VAL A 493 -35.38 -3.18 -21.80
CA VAL A 493 -36.77 -3.05 -21.34
C VAL A 493 -37.57 -4.33 -21.62
N THR A 494 -37.36 -4.93 -22.79
CA THR A 494 -38.00 -6.20 -23.16
C THR A 494 -37.55 -7.33 -22.24
N ALA A 495 -36.24 -7.48 -22.04
CA ALA A 495 -35.67 -8.49 -21.16
C ALA A 495 -36.09 -8.28 -19.70
N PHE A 496 -36.14 -7.03 -19.23
CA PHE A 496 -36.56 -6.65 -17.87
C PHE A 496 -38.03 -6.98 -17.61
N LYS A 497 -38.93 -6.67 -18.56
CA LYS A 497 -40.35 -7.03 -18.46
C LYS A 497 -40.54 -8.56 -18.40
N ASN A 498 -39.80 -9.30 -19.22
CA ASN A 498 -39.84 -10.76 -19.22
C ASN A 498 -39.28 -11.34 -17.90
N ALA A 499 -38.22 -10.74 -17.36
CA ALA A 499 -37.60 -11.15 -16.10
C ALA A 499 -38.48 -10.90 -14.88
N ARG A 500 -39.26 -9.80 -14.87
CA ARG A 500 -40.23 -9.51 -13.80
C ARG A 500 -41.31 -10.61 -13.67
N ASN A 501 -41.54 -11.36 -14.73
CA ASN A 501 -42.48 -12.48 -14.79
C ASN A 501 -41.80 -13.86 -14.65
N GLY A 502 -40.46 -13.92 -14.49
CA GLY A 502 -39.65 -15.15 -14.53
C GLY A 502 -38.85 -15.45 -13.24
N SER A 503 -38.08 -16.55 -13.24
CA SER A 503 -37.32 -17.04 -12.07
C SER A 503 -35.94 -16.36 -11.91
N VAL A 504 -35.23 -16.66 -10.81
CA VAL A 504 -33.86 -16.18 -10.46
C VAL A 504 -32.85 -16.31 -11.61
N ARG A 505 -33.01 -17.33 -12.48
CA ARG A 505 -32.15 -17.56 -13.66
C ARG A 505 -32.21 -16.40 -14.68
N THR A 506 -33.31 -15.64 -14.68
CA THR A 506 -33.50 -14.49 -15.57
C THR A 506 -32.71 -13.26 -15.11
N LYS A 507 -32.49 -13.10 -13.79
CA LYS A 507 -31.66 -12.02 -13.24
C LYS A 507 -30.18 -12.20 -13.58
N GLN A 508 -29.68 -13.45 -13.54
CA GLN A 508 -28.31 -13.77 -13.94
C GLN A 508 -28.06 -13.52 -15.44
N ASN A 509 -29.06 -13.79 -16.29
CA ASN A 509 -28.97 -13.48 -17.72
C ASN A 509 -28.97 -11.96 -17.96
N LEU A 510 -29.76 -11.19 -17.23
CA LEU A 510 -29.74 -9.72 -17.30
C LEU A 510 -28.39 -9.13 -16.87
N GLU A 511 -27.79 -9.65 -15.81
CA GLU A 511 -26.47 -9.22 -15.36
C GLU A 511 -25.40 -9.51 -16.41
N LYS A 512 -25.46 -10.67 -17.07
CA LYS A 512 -24.50 -11.03 -18.11
C LYS A 512 -24.57 -10.10 -19.32
N ASP A 513 -25.77 -9.73 -19.76
CA ASP A 513 -25.96 -8.97 -20.99
C ASP A 513 -25.94 -7.44 -20.77
N PHE A 514 -26.29 -6.99 -19.56
CA PHE A 514 -26.48 -5.57 -19.25
C PHE A 514 -25.79 -5.10 -17.97
N GLY A 515 -25.00 -5.96 -17.30
CA GLY A 515 -24.33 -5.64 -16.04
C GLY A 515 -23.43 -4.40 -16.11
N ASN A 516 -22.94 -4.07 -17.31
CA ASN A 516 -22.13 -2.88 -17.58
C ASN A 516 -22.92 -1.62 -17.94
N THR A 517 -24.23 -1.59 -17.71
CA THR A 517 -25.10 -0.47 -18.06
C THR A 517 -25.58 0.27 -16.83
N PHE A 518 -25.85 1.57 -16.97
CA PHE A 518 -26.56 2.34 -15.95
C PHE A 518 -27.96 1.79 -15.71
N MET A 519 -28.63 1.29 -16.76
CA MET A 519 -29.98 0.71 -16.66
C MET A 519 -30.02 -0.46 -15.67
N TYR A 520 -29.04 -1.37 -15.72
CA TYR A 520 -28.93 -2.48 -14.80
C TYR A 520 -28.64 -2.01 -13.38
N TYR A 521 -27.66 -1.10 -13.22
CA TYR A 521 -27.35 -0.49 -11.93
C TYR A 521 -28.60 0.16 -11.31
N PHE A 522 -29.29 1.03 -12.04
CA PHE A 522 -30.47 1.77 -11.58
C PHE A 522 -31.56 0.86 -10.98
N HIS A 523 -31.84 -0.29 -11.60
CA HIS A 523 -32.89 -1.20 -11.14
C HIS A 523 -32.44 -2.26 -10.12
N PHE A 524 -31.17 -2.67 -10.10
CA PHE A 524 -30.74 -3.85 -9.34
C PHE A 524 -29.70 -3.61 -8.25
N ARG A 525 -29.04 -2.46 -8.23
CA ARG A 525 -28.07 -2.06 -7.19
C ARG A 525 -28.50 -0.74 -6.60
#